data_AF-A0A165ENP7-F1
#
_entry.id   AF-A0A165ENP7-F1
#
_cell.length_a   1.000
_cell.length_b   1.000
_cell.length_c   1.000
_cell.angle_alpha   90.00
_cell.angle_beta   90.00
_cell.angle_gamma   90.00
#
_symmetry.space_group_name_H-M   'P 1'
#
loop_
_entity.id
_entity.type
_entity.pdbx_description
1 polymer ?
#
loop_
_entity_poly.entity_id
_entity_poly.type
_entity_poly.pdbx_seq_one_letter_code
_entity_poly.pdbx_strand_id
1 'polypeptide(L)'
;MSHVAYAASTASATNGTTAGCEVDVQTSAKRSINAALPVARLPAEMLCHAFGYLDIAECITVSAVCHHWREISLGCTILWSNIDARNATIRTHALAELIARSGNAILDFHSHSDFSAAITTQLRANIHRLRALSMLSTGVSGYSFIGIFAGIQAARLEHLDVRAFFCGMSSAFLRDNMAFAGPVEAIEGDDPLLAFSA
;
A
#
# COMPACT_ATOMS: atom_id res chain seq x y z
N MET A 1 3.45 13.09 49.83
CA MET A 1 3.49 14.57 49.68
C MET A 1 4.95 14.97 49.49
N SER A 2 5.42 15.04 48.25
CA SER A 2 6.79 15.41 47.92
C SER A 2 6.76 16.28 46.67
N HIS A 3 7.03 17.57 46.86
CA HIS A 3 7.13 18.59 45.82
C HIS A 3 8.50 18.48 45.14
N VAL A 4 8.53 18.33 43.82
CA VAL A 4 9.73 18.51 42.99
C VAL A 4 9.54 19.78 42.17
N ALA A 5 10.35 20.78 42.45
CA ALA A 5 10.38 22.06 41.75
C ALA A 5 11.10 21.92 40.41
N TYR A 6 10.45 22.31 39.32
CA TYR A 6 11.05 22.37 37.99
C TYR A 6 11.55 23.80 37.74
N ALA A 7 12.87 23.96 37.68
CA ALA A 7 13.51 25.23 37.39
C ALA A 7 13.35 25.57 35.90
N ALA A 8 12.88 26.79 35.63
CA ALA A 8 12.79 27.38 34.31
C ALA A 8 14.20 27.65 33.76
N SER A 9 14.47 27.18 32.54
CA SER A 9 15.64 27.55 31.75
C SER A 9 15.20 28.53 30.67
N THR A 10 15.54 29.80 30.88
CA THR A 10 15.40 30.88 29.91
C THR A 10 16.70 31.07 29.13
N ALA A 11 16.53 31.38 27.84
CA ALA A 11 17.46 32.03 26.91
C ALA A 11 18.32 31.16 25.97
N SER A 12 18.01 31.21 24.68
CA SER A 12 19.00 31.71 23.71
C SER A 12 18.36 32.28 22.45
N ALA A 13 18.93 33.40 22.03
CA ALA A 13 18.40 34.37 21.10
C ALA A 13 18.70 34.02 19.62
N THR A 14 17.67 34.21 18.80
CA THR A 14 17.63 34.78 17.45
C THR A 14 18.96 34.90 16.66
N ASN A 15 19.14 34.01 15.69
CA ASN A 15 19.92 34.25 14.47
C ASN A 15 19.19 33.58 13.30
N GLY A 16 18.35 34.31 12.57
CA GLY A 16 17.72 33.76 11.37
C GLY A 16 16.80 34.76 10.69
N THR A 17 17.17 35.25 9.49
CA THR A 17 16.20 35.94 8.59
C THR A 17 16.57 35.91 7.09
N THR A 18 17.78 35.59 6.64
CA THR A 18 18.15 35.79 5.21
C THR A 18 18.00 34.59 4.26
N ALA A 19 17.68 33.38 4.74
CA ALA A 19 17.63 32.18 3.87
C ALA A 19 16.29 31.96 3.12
N GLY A 20 15.23 32.71 3.44
CA GLY A 20 13.89 32.46 2.86
C GLY A 20 13.71 32.98 1.43
N CYS A 21 14.31 34.12 1.09
CA CYS A 21 14.02 34.81 -0.17
C CYS A 21 14.67 34.13 -1.40
N GLU A 22 15.80 33.43 -1.21
CA GLU A 22 16.54 32.81 -2.32
C GLU A 22 15.90 31.51 -2.83
N VAL A 23 15.21 30.76 -1.96
CA VAL A 23 14.58 29.48 -2.32
C VAL A 23 13.33 29.70 -3.20
N ASP A 24 12.59 30.77 -2.98
CA ASP A 24 11.36 31.07 -3.73
C ASP A 24 11.64 31.47 -5.20
N VAL A 25 12.74 32.18 -5.45
CA VAL A 25 13.10 32.61 -6.82
C VAL A 25 13.49 31.41 -7.69
N GLN A 26 14.28 30.46 -7.14
CA GLN A 26 14.72 29.28 -7.89
C GLN A 26 13.57 28.31 -8.19
N THR A 27 12.62 28.16 -7.26
CA THR A 27 11.45 27.28 -7.48
C THR A 27 10.51 27.83 -8.54
N SER A 28 10.34 29.15 -8.62
CA SER A 28 9.53 29.81 -9.65
C SER A 28 10.10 29.61 -11.07
N ALA A 29 11.42 29.78 -11.25
CA ALA A 29 12.07 29.58 -12.55
C ALA A 29 11.96 28.13 -13.04
N LYS A 30 12.11 27.13 -12.15
CA LYS A 30 11.91 25.72 -12.50
C LYS A 30 10.47 25.43 -12.92
N ARG A 31 9.48 26.07 -12.29
CA ARG A 31 8.06 25.93 -12.67
C ARG A 31 7.79 26.49 -14.06
N SER A 32 8.37 27.64 -14.41
CA SER A 32 8.17 28.23 -15.75
C SER A 32 8.79 27.36 -16.86
N ILE A 33 9.98 26.80 -16.63
CA ILE A 33 10.62 25.86 -17.57
C ILE A 33 9.76 24.62 -17.76
N ASN A 34 9.31 24.00 -16.66
CA ASN A 34 8.47 22.81 -16.72
C ASN A 34 7.13 23.06 -17.44
N ALA A 35 6.53 24.24 -17.25
CA ALA A 35 5.30 24.64 -17.94
C ALA A 35 5.48 24.82 -19.46
N ALA A 36 6.71 25.08 -19.93
CA ALA A 36 7.01 25.20 -21.36
C ALA A 36 7.28 23.85 -22.05
N LEU A 37 7.45 22.76 -21.30
CA LEU A 37 7.68 21.43 -21.88
C LEU A 37 6.42 20.93 -22.60
N PRO A 38 6.53 20.26 -23.75
CA PRO A 38 5.38 19.73 -24.48
C PRO A 38 4.46 18.84 -23.64
N VAL A 39 5.04 18.09 -22.69
CA VAL A 39 4.29 17.20 -21.80
C VAL A 39 3.38 17.93 -20.82
N ALA A 40 3.70 19.18 -20.46
CA ALA A 40 2.85 20.00 -19.59
C ALA A 40 1.62 20.58 -20.32
N ARG A 41 1.52 20.38 -21.64
CA ARG A 41 0.38 20.80 -22.46
C ARG A 41 -0.59 19.65 -22.73
N LEU A 42 -0.27 18.43 -22.27
CA LEU A 42 -1.20 17.31 -22.39
C LEU A 42 -2.39 17.52 -21.45
N PRO A 43 -3.62 17.17 -21.89
CA PRO A 43 -4.76 17.09 -20.99
C PRO A 43 -4.46 16.15 -19.82
N ALA A 44 -5.00 16.48 -18.64
CA ALA A 44 -4.77 15.70 -17.42
C ALA A 44 -5.20 14.24 -17.60
N GLU A 45 -6.26 14.00 -18.38
CA GLU A 45 -6.78 12.67 -18.70
C GLU A 45 -5.76 11.81 -19.44
N MET A 46 -4.98 12.41 -20.35
CA MET A 46 -3.94 11.70 -21.10
C MET A 46 -2.76 11.32 -20.20
N LEU A 47 -2.40 12.19 -19.26
CA LEU A 47 -1.37 11.89 -18.26
C LEU A 47 -1.84 10.82 -17.27
N CYS A 48 -3.07 10.92 -16.76
CA CYS A 48 -3.68 9.89 -15.93
C CYS A 48 -3.71 8.53 -16.66
N HIS A 49 -4.12 8.52 -17.92
CA HIS A 49 -4.14 7.31 -18.73
C HIS A 49 -2.73 6.73 -18.91
N ALA A 50 -1.73 7.56 -19.16
CA ALA A 50 -0.33 7.13 -19.24
C ALA A 50 0.17 6.56 -17.90
N PHE A 51 -0.15 7.21 -16.78
CA PHE A 51 0.22 6.73 -15.44
C PHE A 51 -0.50 5.43 -15.06
N GLY A 52 -1.65 5.12 -15.67
CA GLY A 52 -2.36 3.85 -15.45
C GLY A 52 -1.58 2.60 -15.91
N TYR A 53 -0.50 2.77 -16.67
CA TYR A 53 0.41 1.68 -17.05
C TYR A 53 1.58 1.49 -16.07
N LEU A 54 1.70 2.37 -15.07
CA LEU A 54 2.77 2.32 -14.08
C LEU A 54 2.32 1.52 -12.86
N ASP A 55 3.27 0.87 -12.19
CA ASP A 55 3.00 0.29 -10.88
C ASP A 55 2.88 1.37 -9.79
N ILE A 56 2.53 0.96 -8.57
CA ILE A 56 2.32 1.91 -7.47
C ILE A 56 3.60 2.66 -7.06
N ALA A 57 4.77 2.03 -7.19
CA ALA A 57 6.06 2.64 -6.84
C ALA A 57 6.49 3.66 -7.90
N GLU A 58 6.25 3.34 -9.16
CA GLU A 58 6.40 4.25 -10.30
C GLU A 58 5.42 5.42 -10.21
N CYS A 59 4.15 5.17 -9.83
CA CYS A 59 3.16 6.22 -9.55
C CYS A 59 3.64 7.21 -8.47
N ILE A 60 4.25 6.70 -7.40
CA ILE A 60 4.86 7.54 -6.36
C ILE A 60 6.03 8.34 -6.93
N THR A 61 6.87 7.72 -7.77
CA THR A 61 8.01 8.38 -8.42
C THR A 61 7.56 9.51 -9.35
N VAL A 62 6.56 9.28 -10.20
CA VAL A 62 6.03 10.31 -11.12
C VAL A 62 5.37 11.46 -10.37
N SER A 63 4.76 11.20 -9.20
CA SER A 63 4.24 12.25 -8.32
C SER A 63 5.31 13.18 -7.73
N ALA A 64 6.59 12.84 -7.89
CA ALA A 64 7.72 13.65 -7.44
C ALA A 64 8.43 14.41 -8.59
N VAL A 65 8.06 14.18 -9.85
CA VAL A 65 8.73 14.78 -11.03
C VAL A 65 8.56 16.31 -11.05
N CYS A 66 7.30 16.78 -11.02
CA CYS A 66 6.99 18.20 -10.96
C CYS A 66 5.63 18.44 -10.28
N HIS A 67 5.32 19.70 -9.96
CA HIS A 67 4.07 20.06 -9.29
C HIS A 67 2.84 19.61 -10.07
N HIS A 68 2.84 19.82 -11.39
CA HIS A 68 1.71 19.47 -12.25
C HIS A 68 1.44 17.96 -12.26
N TRP A 69 2.49 17.14 -12.36
CA TRP A 69 2.36 15.68 -12.32
C TRP A 69 1.92 15.18 -10.95
N ARG A 70 2.38 15.83 -9.87
CA ARG A 70 1.89 15.58 -8.52
C ARG A 70 0.39 15.84 -8.42
N GLU A 71 -0.09 17.00 -8.85
CA GLU A 71 -1.51 17.34 -8.79
C GLU A 71 -2.37 16.34 -9.56
N ILE A 72 -1.95 15.97 -10.77
CA ILE A 72 -2.65 15.00 -11.62
C ILE A 72 -2.67 13.61 -10.96
N SER A 73 -1.50 13.10 -10.57
CA SER A 73 -1.39 11.76 -9.97
C SER A 73 -2.20 11.65 -8.68
N LEU A 74 -2.11 12.63 -7.78
CA LEU A 74 -2.85 12.64 -6.52
C LEU A 74 -4.36 12.85 -6.73
N GLY A 75 -4.76 13.56 -7.78
CA GLY A 75 -6.17 13.77 -8.12
C GLY A 75 -6.84 12.56 -8.79
N CYS A 76 -6.06 11.63 -9.35
CA CYS A 76 -6.59 10.45 -10.04
C CYS A 76 -6.68 9.24 -9.09
N THR A 77 -7.86 9.05 -8.48
CA THR A 77 -8.10 7.99 -7.49
C THR A 77 -7.87 6.57 -8.03
N ILE A 78 -8.08 6.35 -9.33
CA ILE A 78 -7.92 5.04 -9.98
C ILE A 78 -6.46 4.56 -9.94
N LEU A 79 -5.49 5.48 -10.00
CA LEU A 79 -4.06 5.12 -9.92
C LEU A 79 -3.68 4.49 -8.58
N TRP A 80 -4.46 4.77 -7.54
CA TRP A 80 -4.21 4.29 -6.17
C TRP A 80 -5.12 3.12 -5.78
N SER A 81 -5.98 2.67 -6.70
CA SER A 81 -7.00 1.65 -6.40
C SER A 81 -6.54 0.22 -6.67
N ASN A 82 -5.50 0.05 -7.49
CA ASN A 82 -4.82 -1.23 -7.70
C ASN A 82 -3.51 -1.25 -6.90
N ILE A 83 -3.52 -1.92 -5.76
CA ILE A 83 -2.40 -1.99 -4.83
C ILE A 83 -1.74 -3.36 -4.97
N ASP A 84 -0.71 -3.41 -5.82
CA ASP A 84 0.12 -4.60 -6.01
C ASP A 84 1.41 -4.53 -5.17
N ALA A 85 1.43 -5.29 -4.08
CA ALA A 85 2.54 -5.46 -3.15
C ALA A 85 3.15 -6.88 -3.25
N ARG A 86 2.99 -7.58 -4.38
CA ARG A 86 3.59 -8.93 -4.56
C ARG A 86 5.12 -8.91 -4.55
N ASN A 87 5.71 -7.80 -5.01
CA ASN A 87 7.17 -7.63 -5.13
C ASN A 87 7.74 -6.65 -4.09
N ALA A 88 6.92 -6.17 -3.15
CA ALA A 88 7.34 -5.15 -2.18
C ALA A 88 6.62 -5.28 -0.84
N THR A 89 7.34 -5.08 0.25
CA THR A 89 6.73 -5.04 1.60
C THR A 89 6.05 -3.70 1.82
N ILE A 90 4.72 -3.71 1.92
CA ILE A 90 3.94 -2.49 2.22
C ILE A 90 3.84 -2.26 3.73
N ARG A 91 4.21 -1.07 4.19
CA ARG A 91 4.04 -0.67 5.59
C ARG A 91 2.57 -0.31 5.85
N THR A 92 2.09 -0.58 7.05
CA THR A 92 0.70 -0.30 7.49
C THR A 92 0.25 1.15 7.26
N HIS A 93 1.13 2.14 7.50
CA HIS A 93 0.78 3.55 7.25
C HIS A 93 0.76 3.88 5.76
N ALA A 94 1.64 3.26 4.97
CA ALA A 94 1.64 3.44 3.52
C ALA A 94 0.36 2.88 2.91
N LEU A 95 -0.08 1.71 3.36
CA LEU A 95 -1.36 1.14 2.94
C LEU A 95 -2.54 2.05 3.28
N ALA A 96 -2.61 2.58 4.51
CA ALA A 96 -3.66 3.51 4.90
C ALA A 96 -3.72 4.73 3.97
N GLU A 97 -2.56 5.30 3.62
CA GLU A 97 -2.44 6.43 2.71
C GLU A 97 -2.90 6.08 1.29
N LEU A 98 -2.51 4.91 0.76
CA LEU A 98 -2.96 4.44 -0.56
C LEU A 98 -4.47 4.23 -0.60
N ILE A 99 -5.04 3.60 0.44
CA ILE A 99 -6.49 3.43 0.59
C ILE A 99 -7.19 4.78 0.68
N ALA A 100 -6.63 5.75 1.42
CA ALA A 100 -7.20 7.10 1.51
C ALA A 100 -7.20 7.80 0.14
N ARG A 101 -6.08 7.72 -0.60
CA ARG A 101 -5.95 8.32 -1.95
C ARG A 101 -6.87 7.69 -2.99
N SER A 102 -7.15 6.41 -2.88
CA SER A 102 -8.11 5.73 -3.75
C SER A 102 -9.56 6.21 -3.57
N GLY A 103 -9.85 7.00 -2.53
CA GLY A 103 -11.17 7.62 -2.31
C GLY A 103 -12.29 6.58 -2.17
N ASN A 104 -13.25 6.60 -3.10
CA ASN A 104 -14.34 5.61 -3.19
C ASN A 104 -14.17 4.63 -4.36
N ALA A 105 -13.00 4.59 -5.01
CA ALA A 105 -12.74 3.66 -6.09
C ALA A 105 -12.81 2.20 -5.61
N ILE A 106 -13.09 1.30 -6.56
CA ILE A 106 -13.01 -0.15 -6.35
C ILE A 106 -11.55 -0.52 -6.09
N LEU A 107 -11.31 -1.33 -5.06
CA LEU A 107 -9.98 -1.72 -4.63
C LEU A 107 -9.61 -3.12 -5.13
N ASP A 108 -8.42 -3.24 -5.69
CA ASP A 108 -7.73 -4.51 -5.88
C ASP A 108 -6.49 -4.52 -5.01
N PHE A 109 -6.32 -5.56 -4.20
CA PHE A 109 -5.19 -5.69 -3.29
C PHE A 109 -4.51 -7.04 -3.46
N HIS A 110 -3.24 -7.01 -3.83
CA HIS A 110 -2.41 -8.20 -4.03
C HIS A 110 -1.17 -8.09 -3.16
N SER A 111 -0.90 -9.09 -2.32
CA SER A 111 0.30 -9.09 -1.48
C SER A 111 0.83 -10.50 -1.27
N HIS A 112 2.16 -10.64 -1.36
CA HIS A 112 2.86 -11.87 -0.99
C HIS A 112 3.50 -11.82 0.41
N SER A 113 3.37 -10.70 1.12
CA SER A 113 3.95 -10.54 2.46
C SER A 113 2.96 -10.90 3.55
N ASP A 114 3.46 -11.38 4.68
CA ASP A 114 2.66 -11.62 5.88
C ASP A 114 1.85 -10.38 6.32
N PHE A 115 0.64 -10.65 6.81
CA PHE A 115 -0.30 -9.62 7.22
C PHE A 115 -0.20 -9.36 8.71
N SER A 116 0.06 -8.10 9.05
CA SER A 116 -0.19 -7.65 10.41
C SER A 116 -1.69 -7.52 10.66
N ALA A 117 -2.11 -7.69 11.92
CA ALA A 117 -3.48 -7.43 12.35
C ALA A 117 -3.97 -6.01 11.96
N ALA A 118 -3.05 -5.05 11.86
CA ALA A 118 -3.37 -3.69 11.44
C ALA A 118 -3.74 -3.59 9.95
N ILE A 119 -3.04 -4.31 9.06
CA ILE A 119 -3.40 -4.38 7.63
C ILE A 119 -4.77 -5.05 7.49
N THR A 120 -4.97 -6.19 8.16
CA THR A 120 -6.26 -6.90 8.23
C THR A 120 -7.39 -5.96 8.64
N THR A 121 -7.17 -5.14 9.67
CA THR A 121 -8.18 -4.16 10.14
C THR A 121 -8.49 -3.11 9.09
N GLN A 122 -7.47 -2.60 8.37
CA GLN A 122 -7.66 -1.61 7.30
C GLN A 122 -8.43 -2.17 6.10
N LEU A 123 -8.08 -3.39 5.66
CA LEU A 123 -8.78 -4.07 4.58
C LEU A 123 -10.23 -4.39 4.97
N ARG A 124 -10.44 -4.86 6.21
CA ARG A 124 -11.78 -5.12 6.77
C ARG A 124 -12.66 -3.87 6.76
N ALA A 125 -12.11 -2.70 7.13
CA ALA A 125 -12.84 -1.44 7.08
C ALA A 125 -13.25 -1.01 5.65
N ASN A 126 -12.54 -1.49 4.63
CA ASN A 126 -12.76 -1.14 3.22
C ASN A 126 -13.27 -2.32 2.37
N ILE A 127 -13.70 -3.40 3.01
CA ILE A 127 -14.11 -4.65 2.34
C ILE A 127 -15.27 -4.46 1.36
N HIS A 128 -16.14 -3.49 1.60
CA HIS A 128 -17.26 -3.14 0.72
C HIS A 128 -16.81 -2.57 -0.64
N ARG A 129 -15.53 -2.15 -0.76
CA ARG A 129 -14.92 -1.63 -1.98
C ARG A 129 -13.99 -2.64 -2.65
N LEU A 130 -13.60 -3.70 -1.94
CA LEU A 130 -12.67 -4.70 -2.47
C LEU A 130 -13.34 -5.55 -3.55
N ARG A 131 -12.71 -5.60 -4.72
CA ARG A 131 -13.07 -6.48 -5.84
C ARG A 131 -12.14 -7.66 -5.95
N ALA A 132 -10.83 -7.44 -5.89
CA ALA A 132 -9.85 -8.50 -5.86
C ALA A 132 -9.04 -8.46 -4.56
N LEU A 133 -8.88 -9.62 -3.94
CA LEU A 133 -7.98 -9.81 -2.80
C LEU A 133 -7.13 -11.06 -3.04
N SER A 134 -5.82 -10.86 -3.18
CA SER A 134 -4.84 -11.94 -3.27
C SER A 134 -3.85 -11.82 -2.12
N MET A 135 -3.71 -12.88 -1.35
CA MET A 135 -2.90 -12.91 -0.13
C MET A 135 -2.08 -14.19 -0.05
N LEU A 136 -0.79 -14.02 0.24
CA LEU A 136 0.09 -15.09 0.67
C LEU A 136 0.34 -14.96 2.18
N SER A 137 0.06 -16.01 2.94
CA SER A 137 0.45 -16.12 4.34
C SER A 137 1.59 -17.12 4.45
N THR A 138 2.77 -16.65 4.88
CA THR A 138 3.98 -17.46 5.04
C THR A 138 4.23 -17.89 6.50
N GLY A 139 3.35 -17.52 7.42
CA GLY A 139 3.52 -17.76 8.86
C GLY A 139 2.46 -18.62 9.55
N VAL A 140 2.81 -19.14 10.73
CA VAL A 140 1.94 -19.89 11.67
C VAL A 140 0.74 -19.10 12.21
N SER A 141 0.62 -17.81 11.88
CA SER A 141 -0.52 -16.95 12.24
C SER A 141 -1.71 -17.13 11.27
N GLY A 142 -1.96 -18.34 10.78
CA GLY A 142 -3.03 -18.65 9.83
C GLY A 142 -4.43 -18.23 10.31
N TYR A 143 -4.61 -17.97 11.60
CA TYR A 143 -5.87 -17.48 12.15
C TYR A 143 -6.21 -16.02 11.80
N SER A 144 -5.23 -15.21 11.37
CA SER A 144 -5.49 -13.77 11.18
C SER A 144 -6.31 -13.45 9.93
N PHE A 145 -6.27 -14.27 8.87
CA PHE A 145 -6.99 -13.95 7.63
C PHE A 145 -8.47 -14.31 7.69
N ILE A 146 -8.84 -15.36 8.44
CA ILE A 146 -10.26 -15.74 8.65
C ILE A 146 -11.01 -14.58 9.32
N GLY A 147 -10.31 -13.84 10.20
CA GLY A 147 -10.82 -12.64 10.83
C GLY A 147 -11.11 -11.47 9.87
N ILE A 148 -10.67 -11.48 8.61
CA ILE A 148 -11.03 -10.44 7.63
C ILE A 148 -12.50 -10.58 7.24
N PHE A 149 -12.97 -11.82 7.04
CA PHE A 149 -14.29 -12.11 6.48
C PHE A 149 -15.35 -12.48 7.53
N ALA A 150 -14.94 -12.77 8.77
CA ALA A 150 -15.85 -13.17 9.83
C ALA A 150 -16.96 -12.12 10.05
N GLY A 151 -18.20 -12.47 9.70
CA GLY A 151 -19.40 -11.66 9.89
C GLY A 151 -19.56 -10.49 8.93
N ILE A 152 -18.91 -10.49 7.75
CA ILE A 152 -19.02 -9.40 6.78
C ILE A 152 -19.49 -9.90 5.41
N GLN A 153 -20.40 -9.14 4.81
CA GLN A 153 -20.82 -9.32 3.42
C GLN A 153 -19.87 -8.54 2.49
N ALA A 154 -19.09 -9.26 1.68
CA ALA A 154 -18.20 -8.68 0.67
C ALA A 154 -18.90 -8.65 -0.70
N ALA A 155 -19.93 -7.81 -0.84
CA ALA A 155 -20.83 -7.84 -2.00
C ALA A 155 -20.15 -7.56 -3.36
N ARG A 156 -18.95 -6.98 -3.36
CA ARG A 156 -18.19 -6.62 -4.57
C ARG A 156 -16.98 -7.52 -4.82
N LEU A 157 -16.70 -8.47 -3.92
CA LEU A 157 -15.51 -9.31 -4.04
C LEU A 157 -15.75 -10.36 -5.14
N GLU A 158 -15.05 -10.18 -6.25
CA GLU A 158 -15.11 -11.04 -7.43
C GLU A 158 -13.97 -12.07 -7.42
N HIS A 159 -12.81 -11.69 -6.88
CA HIS A 159 -11.61 -12.52 -6.85
C HIS A 159 -11.06 -12.62 -5.44
N LEU A 160 -10.96 -13.86 -4.93
CA LEU A 160 -10.33 -14.17 -3.66
C LEU A 160 -9.31 -15.28 -3.87
N ASP A 161 -8.03 -14.95 -3.73
CA ASP A 161 -6.91 -15.91 -3.75
C ASP A 161 -6.22 -15.87 -2.39
N VAL A 162 -6.37 -16.92 -1.60
CA VAL A 162 -5.71 -17.04 -0.29
C VAL A 162 -4.82 -18.26 -0.33
N ARG A 163 -3.52 -18.03 -0.25
CA ARG A 163 -2.51 -19.08 -0.20
C ARG A 163 -1.85 -19.04 1.17
N ALA A 164 -1.79 -20.20 1.81
CA ALA A 164 -1.10 -20.37 3.07
C ALA A 164 0.05 -21.37 2.88
N PHE A 165 1.27 -20.94 3.21
CA PHE A 165 2.43 -21.81 3.30
C PHE A 165 2.64 -22.21 4.75
N PHE A 166 2.49 -23.50 5.02
CA PHE A 166 2.76 -24.07 6.33
C PHE A 166 4.23 -24.49 6.41
N CYS A 167 5.14 -23.52 6.54
CA CYS A 167 6.56 -23.82 6.71
C CYS A 167 6.82 -24.39 8.11
N GLY A 168 7.22 -25.66 8.20
CA GLY A 168 7.74 -26.27 9.44
C GLY A 168 6.69 -26.85 10.40
N MET A 169 5.42 -26.91 10.05
CA MET A 169 4.44 -27.67 10.85
C MET A 169 4.47 -29.14 10.49
N SER A 170 4.59 -30.00 11.50
CA SER A 170 4.42 -31.45 11.34
C SER A 170 3.07 -31.74 10.68
N SER A 171 3.04 -32.65 9.70
CA SER A 171 1.81 -33.08 9.03
C SER A 171 0.75 -33.67 9.98
N ALA A 172 1.14 -34.03 11.21
CA ALA A 172 0.23 -34.42 12.28
C ALA A 172 -0.59 -33.23 12.81
N PHE A 173 0.06 -32.08 13.03
CA PHE A 173 -0.61 -30.88 13.54
C PHE A 173 -1.62 -30.32 12.53
N LEU A 174 -1.31 -30.37 11.23
CA LEU A 174 -2.22 -29.97 10.17
C LEU A 174 -3.48 -30.85 10.13
N ARG A 175 -3.32 -32.18 10.30
CA ARG A 175 -4.45 -33.12 10.33
C ARG A 175 -5.37 -32.89 11.52
N ASP A 176 -4.81 -32.65 12.70
CA ASP A 176 -5.60 -32.48 13.92
C ASP A 176 -6.40 -31.16 13.93
N ASN A 177 -5.92 -30.12 13.22
CA ASN A 177 -6.56 -28.80 13.22
C ASN A 177 -7.42 -28.52 11.97
N MET A 178 -7.16 -29.17 10.83
CA MET A 178 -7.96 -28.98 9.61
C MET A 178 -9.18 -29.91 9.50
N ALA A 179 -9.41 -30.84 10.43
CA ALA A 179 -10.58 -31.71 10.44
C ALA A 179 -11.95 -30.98 10.48
N PHE A 180 -11.95 -29.66 10.71
CA PHE A 180 -13.14 -28.80 10.65
C PHE A 180 -13.50 -28.29 9.25
N ALA A 181 -12.55 -28.27 8.31
CA ALA A 181 -12.82 -27.97 6.91
C ALA A 181 -12.93 -29.31 6.18
N GLY A 182 -13.99 -29.52 5.39
CA GLY A 182 -14.18 -30.76 4.63
C GLY A 182 -12.98 -31.12 3.74
N PRO A 183 -12.98 -32.30 3.08
CA PRO A 183 -11.85 -32.79 2.32
C PRO A 183 -11.38 -31.76 1.30
N VAL A 184 -10.22 -31.14 1.57
CA VAL A 184 -9.54 -30.24 0.64
C VAL A 184 -8.80 -31.14 -0.33
N GLU A 185 -9.23 -31.15 -1.59
CA GLU A 185 -8.43 -31.74 -2.67
C GLU A 185 -7.13 -30.94 -2.75
N ALA A 186 -6.05 -31.52 -2.23
CA ALA A 186 -4.72 -30.98 -2.37
C ALA A 186 -4.39 -30.95 -3.87
N ILE A 187 -4.43 -29.77 -4.48
CA ILE A 187 -3.87 -29.57 -5.80
C ILE A 187 -2.36 -29.60 -5.61
N GLU A 188 -1.76 -30.77 -5.82
CA GLU A 188 -0.31 -30.93 -6.00
C GLU A 188 0.07 -30.15 -7.26
N GLY A 189 0.37 -28.87 -7.10
CA GLY A 189 1.00 -28.06 -8.13
C GLY A 189 2.48 -28.40 -8.16
N ASP A 190 2.94 -28.94 -9.30
CA ASP A 190 4.35 -29.18 -9.61
C ASP A 190 5.22 -27.96 -9.23
N ASP A 191 6.33 -28.25 -8.55
CA ASP A 191 7.35 -27.34 -8.04
C ASP A 191 7.74 -26.20 -9.01
N PRO A 192 7.59 -24.91 -8.63
CA PRO A 192 8.21 -23.80 -9.37
C PRO A 192 9.57 -23.36 -8.81
N LEU A 193 10.20 -24.12 -7.90
CA LEU A 193 11.41 -23.67 -7.19
C LEU A 193 12.77 -23.99 -7.86
N LEU A 194 12.81 -24.39 -9.13
CA LEU A 194 14.07 -24.64 -9.86
C LEU A 194 14.18 -23.88 -11.18
N ALA A 195 14.23 -22.54 -11.15
CA ALA A 195 14.75 -21.74 -12.27
C ALA A 195 15.19 -20.32 -11.84
N PHE A 196 16.11 -20.22 -10.90
CA PHE A 196 16.97 -19.04 -10.78
C PHE A 196 18.41 -19.49 -10.51
N SER A 197 19.13 -19.84 -11.58
CA SER A 197 20.59 -19.82 -11.61
C SER A 197 21.07 -19.49 -13.03
N ALA A 198 22.06 -18.61 -13.10
CA ALA A 198 22.75 -18.00 -14.24
C ALA A 198 22.11 -16.72 -14.81
#